data_AF-A0A7L8S6B0-F1
#
_entry.id   AF-A0A7L8S6B0-F1
#
_cell.length_a   1.000
_cell.length_b   1.000
_cell.length_c   1.000
_cell.angle_alpha   90.00
_cell.angle_beta   90.00
_cell.angle_gamma   90.00
#
_symmetry.space_group_name_H-M   'P 1'
#
loop_
_entity.id
_entity.type
_entity.pdbx_description
1 polymer ?
#
loop_
_entity_poly.entity_id
_entity_poly.type
_entity_poly.pdbx_seq_one_letter_code
_entity_poly.pdbx_strand_id
1 'polypeptide(L)' 'MTTTNRAEAKALHPQDIAVWPDGTWAELGDVWNGEYGFMSDDYEVVPLEDHARLKALGIDGEVL' A
#
# COMPACT_ATOMS: atom_id res chain seq x y z
N MET A 1 14.13 -13.12 -12.81
CA MET A 1 12.74 -12.92 -13.25
C MET A 1 11.89 -12.67 -12.02
N THR A 2 11.78 -11.43 -11.59
CA THR A 2 10.57 -10.87 -10.96
C THR A 2 10.70 -9.37 -11.14
N THR A 3 9.93 -8.81 -12.06
CA THR A 3 9.89 -7.38 -12.31
C THR A 3 9.10 -6.78 -11.16
N THR A 4 9.76 -6.49 -10.02
CA THR A 4 9.19 -5.57 -9.04
C THR A 4 9.05 -4.26 -9.80
N ASN A 5 7.82 -3.95 -10.17
CA ASN A 5 7.41 -2.61 -10.54
C ASN A 5 7.84 -1.74 -9.37
N ARG A 6 9.05 -1.20 -9.48
CA ARG A 6 9.45 0.06 -8.90
C ARG A 6 8.44 1.04 -9.47
N ALA A 7 7.24 1.06 -8.88
CA ALA A 7 6.34 2.20 -8.98
C ALA A 7 7.26 3.40 -8.88
N GLU A 8 7.19 4.16 -9.96
CA GLU A 8 8.15 5.16 -10.38
C GLU A 8 8.63 5.96 -9.17
N ALA A 9 9.90 6.36 -9.16
CA ALA A 9 10.56 7.02 -8.03
C ALA A 9 9.99 8.43 -7.70
N LYS A 10 8.67 8.53 -7.51
CA LYS A 10 7.98 9.55 -6.74
C LYS A 10 8.30 9.23 -5.28
N ALA A 11 8.75 10.23 -4.54
CA ALA A 11 9.07 10.05 -3.13
C ALA A 11 7.87 9.43 -2.41
N LEU A 12 8.07 8.23 -1.86
CA LEU A 12 7.06 7.56 -1.04
C LEU A 12 6.74 8.47 0.16
N HIS A 13 5.45 8.70 0.40
CA HIS A 13 4.98 9.45 1.54
C HIS A 13 4.53 8.49 2.65
N PRO A 14 4.71 8.83 3.94
CA PRO A 14 4.22 8.02 5.05
C PRO A 14 2.69 7.89 5.08
N GLN A 15 1.99 8.71 4.29
CA GLN A 15 0.53 8.73 4.12
C GLN A 15 0.06 7.79 3.00
N ASP A 16 1.00 7.25 2.21
CA ASP A 16 0.66 6.28 1.17
C ASP A 16 0.24 4.96 1.83
N ILE A 17 -0.52 4.15 1.09
CA ILE A 17 -1.09 2.90 1.62
C ILE A 17 -0.28 1.72 1.08
N ALA A 18 0.26 0.91 1.97
CA ALA A 18 0.81 -0.40 1.65
C ALA A 18 -0.34 -1.42 1.58
N VAL A 19 -0.43 -2.17 0.48
CA VAL A 19 -1.47 -3.15 0.23
C VAL A 19 -0.85 -4.49 -0.08
N TRP A 20 -1.21 -5.51 0.70
CA TRP A 20 -0.73 -6.86 0.54
C TRP A 20 -1.62 -7.68 -0.41
N PRO A 21 -1.10 -8.79 -0.95
CA PRO A 21 -1.83 -9.65 -1.89
C PRO A 21 -3.09 -10.30 -1.30
N ASP A 22 -3.16 -10.38 0.04
CA ASP A 22 -4.31 -10.88 0.79
C ASP A 22 -5.45 -9.85 0.90
N GLY A 23 -5.23 -8.62 0.42
CA GLY A 23 -6.16 -7.49 0.55
C GLY A 23 -6.03 -6.74 1.87
N THR A 24 -5.09 -7.12 2.73
CA THR A 24 -4.72 -6.34 3.91
C THR A 24 -4.07 -5.04 3.47
N TRP A 25 -4.35 -3.95 4.16
CA TRP A 25 -3.75 -2.65 3.89
C TRP A 25 -3.32 -1.97 5.19
N ALA A 26 -2.29 -1.12 5.11
CA ALA A 26 -1.77 -0.33 6.21
C ALA A 26 -1.19 0.99 5.70
N GLU A 27 -1.06 1.99 6.58
CA GLU A 27 -0.32 3.21 6.26
C GLU A 27 1.18 2.91 6.15
N LEU A 28 1.83 3.44 5.13
CA LEU A 28 3.25 3.20 4.88
C LEU A 28 4.12 3.72 6.05
N GLY A 29 3.67 4.77 6.73
CA GLY A 29 4.28 5.27 7.96
C GLY A 29 4.38 4.21 9.06
N ASP A 30 3.33 3.40 9.26
CA ASP A 30 3.32 2.33 10.27
C ASP A 30 4.20 1.16 9.85
N VAL A 31 4.23 0.84 8.54
CA VAL A 31 5.13 -0.16 7.97
C VAL A 31 6.59 0.24 8.19
N TRP A 32 6.93 1.51 7.95
CA TRP A 32 8.26 2.05 8.18
C TRP A 32 8.62 2.17 9.67
N ASN A 33 7.63 2.41 10.53
CA ASN A 33 7.78 2.36 11.98
C ASN A 33 8.08 0.94 12.49
N GLY A 34 7.92 -0.08 11.63
CA GLY A 34 8.18 -1.48 11.94
C GLY A 34 7.00 -2.17 12.62
N GLU A 35 5.82 -1.54 12.68
CA GLU A 35 4.62 -2.18 13.25
C GLU A 35 4.19 -3.39 12.44
N TYR A 36 4.51 -3.41 11.14
CA TYR A 36 4.23 -4.52 10.21
C TYR A 36 5.48 -5.34 9.86
N GLY A 37 6.56 -5.27 10.66
CA GLY A 37 7.80 -6.01 10.40
C GLY A 37 7.68 -7.55 10.46
N PHE A 38 6.50 -8.07 10.84
CA PHE A 38 6.16 -9.49 10.79
C PHE A 38 5.46 -9.92 9.48
N MET A 39 5.06 -8.98 8.63
CA MET A 39 4.47 -9.24 7.32
C MET A 39 5.53 -9.26 6.21
N SER A 40 5.18 -9.83 5.06
CA SER A 40 6.06 -9.86 3.88
C SER A 40 6.32 -8.45 3.34
N ASP A 41 7.54 -8.21 2.86
CA ASP A 41 7.89 -6.96 2.15
C ASP A 41 7.28 -6.86 0.73
N ASP A 42 6.59 -7.92 0.28
CA ASP A 42 5.85 -7.96 -0.99
C ASP A 42 4.49 -7.28 -0.88
N TYR A 43 4.49 -5.96 -0.65
CA TYR A 43 3.31 -5.11 -0.71
C TYR A 43 3.39 -4.12 -1.88
N GLU A 44 2.24 -3.74 -2.40
CA GLU A 44 2.09 -2.63 -3.35
C GLU A 44 1.89 -1.34 -2.57
N VAL A 45 2.61 -0.27 -2.93
CA VAL A 45 2.34 1.06 -2.38
C VAL A 45 1.42 1.83 -3.32
N VAL A 46 0.25 2.19 -2.79
CA VAL A 46 -0.77 2.98 -3.47
C VAL A 46 -0.77 4.39 -2.87
N PRO A 47 -0.53 5.44 -3.68
CA PRO A 47 -0.64 6.82 -3.19
C PRO A 47 -2.05 7.11 -2.69
N LEU A 48 -2.17 7.87 -1.60
CA LEU A 48 -3.49 8.27 -1.07
C LEU A 48 -4.31 9.08 -2.08
N GLU A 49 -3.63 9.79 -2.98
CA GLU A 49 -4.22 10.57 -4.07
C GLU A 49 -4.88 9.67 -5.15
N ASP A 50 -4.52 8.39 -5.22
CA ASP A 50 -5.01 7.44 -6.22
C ASP A 50 -6.32 6.77 -5.76
N HIS A 51 -7.35 7.61 -5.64
CA HIS A 51 -8.69 7.18 -5.24
C HIS A 51 -9.29 6.09 -6.15
N ALA A 52 -8.89 6.04 -7.43
CA ALA A 52 -9.34 5.01 -8.35
C ALA A 52 -8.81 3.63 -7.95
N ARG A 53 -7.53 3.56 -7.56
CA ARG A 53 -6.89 2.32 -7.11
C ARG A 53 -7.35 1.92 -5.71
N LEU A 54 -7.47 2.87 -4.78
CA LEU A 54 -8.05 2.62 -3.46
C LEU A 54 -9.48 2.06 -3.57
N LYS A 55 -10.27 2.56 -4.53
CA LYS A 55 -11.60 2.04 -4.82
C LYS A 55 -11.62 0.66 -5.46
N ALA A 56 -10.70 0.39 -6.39
CA ALA A 56 -10.56 -0.93 -6.98
C ALA A 56 -10.16 -1.99 -5.94
N LEU A 57 -9.45 -1.58 -4.90
CA LEU A 57 -9.00 -2.43 -3.80
C LEU A 57 -10.04 -2.55 -2.66
N GLY A 58 -11.14 -1.80 -2.71
CA GLY A 58 -12.16 -1.78 -1.65
C GLY A 58 -11.70 -1.10 -0.35
N ILE A 59 -10.61 -0.33 -0.42
CA ILE A 59 -10.03 0.40 0.72
C ILE A 59 -10.78 1.73 0.94
N ASP A 60 -11.44 2.28 -0.09
CA ASP A 60 -12.23 3.53 -0.02
C ASP A 60 -13.58 3.38 0.71
N GLY A 61 -13.88 2.20 1.25
CA GLY A 61 -14.98 1.98 2.18
C GLY A 61 -16.15 1.24 1.55
N GLU A 62 -16.34 -0.01 1.96
CA GLU A 62 -17.67 -0.56 2.09
C GLU A 62 -18.23 -0.09 3.45
N VAL A 63 -18.93 1.04 3.43
CA VAL A 63 -19.94 1.35 4.46
C VAL A 63 -21.30 1.13 3.82
N LEU A 64 -21.85 -0.06 4.09
CA LEU A 64 -23.23 -0.55 3.92
C LEU A 64 -23.62 -1.18 2.56
#